data_AF-A0A7H5F0G9-F1
#
_entry.id   AF-A0A7H5F0G9-F1
#
_cell.length_a   1.000
_cell.length_b   1.000
_cell.length_c   1.000
_cell.angle_alpha   90.00
_cell.angle_beta   90.00
_cell.angle_gamma   90.00
#
_symmetry.space_group_name_H-M   'P 1'
#
loop_
_entity.id
_entity.type
_entity.pdbx_description
1 polymer ?
#
loop_
_entity_poly.entity_id
_entity_poly.type
_entity_poly.pdbx_seq_one_letter_code
_entity_poly.pdbx_strand_id
1 'polypeptide(L)'
;MKKTISKENQAFFRLGMKLGLVYHKGNHQDGRARHLAEEYLIMARKHPDSWNYGNAIHCANTVLGLLALENGRTDEAVVYLHRAGATPGSPQLNSFGPNMLLAKELIEAGRVESVLAYLEQCRKFWRGPMVEKIAEWHLALLNGEELDYAGHLKYHLNGFRMPISEVVKAFWKITKANGIFSWN
;
A
#
# COMPACT_ATOMS: atom_id res chain seq x y z
N MET A 1 -20.28 24.15 -5.53
CA MET A 1 -20.69 23.07 -6.46
C MET A 1 -20.04 21.76 -6.04
N LYS A 2 -20.81 20.72 -5.69
CA LYS A 2 -20.25 19.37 -5.47
C LYS A 2 -19.90 18.77 -6.84
N LYS A 3 -18.62 18.58 -7.16
CA LYS A 3 -18.21 17.86 -8.38
C LYS A 3 -18.67 16.40 -8.24
N THR A 4 -19.61 15.97 -9.06
CA THR A 4 -20.04 14.57 -9.13
C THR A 4 -18.89 13.73 -9.69
N ILE A 5 -18.42 12.74 -8.93
CA ILE A 5 -17.38 11.80 -9.37
C ILE A 5 -17.95 10.96 -10.53
N SER A 6 -17.24 10.87 -11.66
CA SER A 6 -17.68 10.09 -12.82
C SER A 6 -17.91 8.61 -12.47
N LYS A 7 -18.81 7.93 -13.20
CA LYS A 7 -19.09 6.50 -13.00
C LYS A 7 -17.82 5.65 -13.13
N GLU A 8 -16.91 6.04 -14.02
CA GLU A 8 -15.62 5.38 -14.22
C GLU A 8 -14.70 5.52 -13.00
N ASN A 9 -14.58 6.74 -12.44
CA ASN A 9 -13.81 6.93 -11.20
C ASN A 9 -14.41 6.14 -10.02
N GLN A 10 -15.73 6.05 -9.93
CA GLN A 10 -16.38 5.20 -8.93
C GLN A 10 -16.05 3.72 -9.14
N ALA A 11 -16.00 3.25 -10.39
CA ALA A 11 -15.59 1.89 -10.70
C ALA A 11 -14.12 1.65 -10.31
N PHE A 12 -13.22 2.60 -10.63
CA PHE A 12 -11.82 2.54 -10.23
C PHE A 12 -11.65 2.40 -8.71
N PHE A 13 -12.38 3.18 -7.91
CA PHE A 13 -12.30 3.09 -6.45
C PHE A 13 -12.87 1.76 -5.92
N ARG A 14 -13.97 1.27 -6.52
CA ARG A 14 -14.56 -0.01 -6.15
C ARG A 14 -13.64 -1.20 -6.42
N LEU A 15 -12.78 -1.13 -7.44
CA LEU A 15 -11.82 -2.20 -7.73
C LEU A 15 -10.86 -2.45 -6.57
N GLY A 16 -10.25 -1.40 -6.00
CA GLY A 16 -9.37 -1.56 -4.84
C GLY A 16 -10.07 -2.17 -3.63
N MET A 17 -11.31 -1.75 -3.37
CA MET A 17 -12.13 -2.31 -2.29
C MET A 17 -12.45 -3.79 -2.51
N LYS A 18 -12.82 -4.16 -3.73
CA LYS A 18 -13.16 -5.54 -4.10
C LYS A 18 -11.92 -6.44 -4.05
N LEU A 19 -10.78 -5.95 -4.54
CA LEU A 19 -9.50 -6.64 -4.48
C LEU A 19 -9.14 -7.02 -3.05
N GLY A 20 -9.14 -6.04 -2.14
CA GLY A 20 -8.85 -6.27 -0.73
C GLY A 20 -9.78 -7.29 -0.07
N LEU A 21 -11.08 -7.18 -0.32
CA LEU A 21 -12.08 -8.13 0.20
C LEU A 21 -11.89 -9.55 -0.33
N VAL A 22 -11.58 -9.71 -1.62
CA VAL A 22 -11.39 -11.02 -2.25
C VAL A 22 -10.14 -11.69 -1.70
N TYR A 23 -9.04 -10.94 -1.59
CA TYR A 23 -7.79 -11.47 -1.04
C TYR A 23 -7.97 -11.92 0.42
N HIS A 24 -8.54 -11.06 1.28
CA HIS A 24 -8.66 -11.32 2.72
C HIS A 24 -9.64 -12.45 3.08
N LYS A 25 -10.63 -12.74 2.22
CA LYS A 25 -11.58 -13.84 2.44
C LYS A 25 -11.01 -15.23 2.13
N GLY A 26 -9.73 -15.34 1.77
CA GLY A 26 -9.14 -16.63 1.34
C GLY A 26 -9.61 -17.07 -0.06
N ASN A 27 -10.41 -16.24 -0.74
CA ASN A 27 -11.04 -16.54 -2.02
C ASN A 27 -10.13 -16.18 -3.21
N HIS A 28 -8.82 -16.29 -3.03
CA HIS A 28 -7.82 -15.91 -4.05
C HIS A 28 -7.32 -17.10 -4.88
N GLN A 29 -7.64 -18.34 -4.48
CA GLN A 29 -7.22 -19.56 -5.17
C GLN A 29 -7.87 -19.76 -6.55
N ASP A 30 -8.96 -19.06 -6.87
CA ASP A 30 -9.65 -19.14 -8.16
C ASP A 30 -9.19 -18.09 -9.19
N GLY A 31 -8.11 -17.36 -8.91
CA GLY A 31 -7.55 -16.34 -9.80
C GLY A 31 -8.27 -15.00 -9.80
N ARG A 32 -9.40 -14.84 -9.08
CA ARG A 32 -10.12 -13.55 -9.01
C ARG A 32 -9.28 -12.42 -8.43
N ALA A 33 -8.46 -12.71 -7.40
CA ALA A 33 -7.59 -11.71 -6.80
C ALA A 33 -6.56 -11.17 -7.81
N ARG A 34 -5.93 -12.07 -8.60
CA ARG A 34 -5.01 -11.69 -9.68
C ARG A 34 -5.71 -10.84 -10.74
N HIS A 35 -6.87 -11.29 -11.22
CA HIS A 35 -7.62 -10.54 -12.23
C HIS A 35 -7.98 -9.12 -11.76
N LEU A 36 -8.48 -8.98 -10.52
CA LEU A 36 -8.81 -7.68 -9.94
C LEU A 36 -7.58 -6.78 -9.77
N ALA A 37 -6.44 -7.34 -9.37
CA ALA A 37 -5.20 -6.58 -9.24
C ALA A 37 -4.71 -6.05 -10.61
N GLU A 38 -4.74 -6.90 -11.64
CA GLU A 38 -4.39 -6.52 -13.01
C GLU A 38 -5.34 -5.46 -13.58
N GLU A 39 -6.65 -5.64 -13.39
CA GLU A 39 -7.66 -4.64 -13.77
C GLU A 39 -7.44 -3.32 -13.04
N TYR A 40 -7.08 -3.37 -11.76
CA TYR A 40 -6.82 -2.17 -10.97
C TYR A 40 -5.59 -1.39 -11.47
N LEU A 41 -4.52 -2.10 -11.88
CA LEU A 41 -3.37 -1.50 -12.55
C LEU A 41 -3.71 -0.91 -13.93
N ILE A 42 -4.57 -1.58 -14.70
CA ILE A 42 -5.07 -1.05 -15.99
C ILE A 42 -5.83 0.26 -15.76
N MET A 43 -6.73 0.29 -14.78
CA MET A 43 -7.51 1.49 -14.45
C MET A 43 -6.64 2.61 -13.91
N ALA A 44 -5.60 2.29 -13.13
CA ALA A 44 -4.62 3.27 -12.67
C ALA A 44 -3.93 3.97 -13.85
N ARG A 45 -3.49 3.21 -14.88
CA ARG A 45 -2.88 3.80 -16.09
C ARG A 45 -3.81 4.77 -16.84
N LYS A 46 -5.12 4.53 -16.79
CA LYS A 46 -6.13 5.42 -17.39
C LYS A 46 -6.40 6.68 -16.55
N HIS A 47 -6.01 6.68 -15.27
CA HIS A 47 -6.32 7.73 -14.31
C HIS A 47 -5.07 8.18 -13.53
N PRO A 48 -3.99 8.64 -14.20
CA PRO A 48 -2.74 9.01 -13.54
C PRO A 48 -2.91 10.18 -12.54
N ASP A 49 -3.85 11.09 -12.81
CA ASP A 49 -4.11 12.27 -11.96
C ASP A 49 -5.08 11.98 -10.80
N SER A 50 -5.57 10.75 -10.68
CA SER A 50 -6.49 10.37 -9.61
C SER A 50 -5.74 10.26 -8.29
N TRP A 51 -6.34 10.76 -7.19
CA TRP A 51 -5.81 10.58 -5.84
C TRP A 51 -5.60 9.09 -5.48
N ASN A 52 -6.33 8.20 -6.15
CA ASN A 52 -6.29 6.75 -5.94
C ASN A 52 -5.23 6.04 -6.81
N TYR A 53 -4.54 6.76 -7.70
CA TYR A 53 -3.52 6.19 -8.59
C TYR A 53 -2.44 5.44 -7.80
N GLY A 54 -1.85 6.08 -6.80
CA GLY A 54 -0.78 5.47 -6.00
C GLY A 54 -1.26 4.31 -5.12
N ASN A 55 -2.51 4.35 -4.65
CA ASN A 55 -3.12 3.21 -3.94
C ASN A 55 -3.23 2.00 -4.86
N ALA A 56 -3.62 2.22 -6.11
CA ALA A 56 -3.81 1.13 -7.06
C ALA A 56 -2.50 0.42 -7.37
N ILE A 57 -1.43 1.18 -7.60
CA ILE A 57 -0.08 0.62 -7.80
C ILE A 57 0.34 -0.19 -6.58
N HIS A 58 0.25 0.39 -5.39
CA HIS A 58 0.73 -0.26 -4.17
C HIS A 58 -0.07 -1.52 -3.84
N CYS A 59 -1.39 -1.40 -3.75
CA CYS A 59 -2.30 -2.48 -3.36
C CYS A 59 -2.27 -3.65 -4.36
N ALA A 60 -2.36 -3.38 -5.66
CA ALA A 60 -2.39 -4.43 -6.68
C ALA A 60 -1.08 -5.21 -6.71
N ASN A 61 0.08 -4.53 -6.70
CA ASN A 61 1.36 -5.22 -6.68
C ASN A 61 1.58 -5.97 -5.37
N THR A 62 1.13 -5.44 -4.22
CA THR A 62 1.19 -6.18 -2.94
C THR A 62 0.43 -7.51 -3.04
N VAL A 63 -0.80 -7.50 -3.55
CA VAL A 63 -1.57 -8.74 -3.73
C VAL A 63 -0.92 -9.68 -4.74
N LEU A 64 -0.46 -9.18 -5.89
CA LEU A 64 0.21 -10.02 -6.90
C LEU A 64 1.48 -10.68 -6.36
N GLY A 65 2.25 -9.97 -5.53
CA GLY A 65 3.42 -10.54 -4.87
C GLY A 65 3.07 -11.62 -3.84
N LEU A 66 2.01 -11.42 -3.07
CA LEU A 66 1.54 -12.43 -2.11
C LEU A 66 1.08 -13.70 -2.83
N LEU A 67 0.31 -13.56 -3.91
CA LEU A 67 -0.07 -14.70 -4.75
C LEU A 67 1.14 -15.38 -5.39
N ALA A 68 2.21 -14.64 -5.72
CA ALA A 68 3.43 -15.24 -6.23
C ALA A 68 4.12 -16.09 -5.15
N LEU A 69 4.21 -15.61 -3.90
CA LEU A 69 4.75 -16.38 -2.77
C LEU A 69 3.95 -17.64 -2.48
N GLU A 70 2.62 -17.55 -2.46
CA GLU A 70 1.73 -18.70 -2.26
C GLU A 70 1.97 -19.82 -3.29
N ASN A 71 2.50 -19.47 -4.47
CA ASN A 71 2.86 -20.41 -5.53
C ASN A 71 4.36 -20.74 -5.59
N GLY A 72 5.14 -20.41 -4.55
CA GLY A 72 6.58 -20.66 -4.48
C GLY A 72 7.43 -19.79 -5.42
N ARG A 73 6.87 -18.71 -5.99
CA ARG A 73 7.54 -17.82 -6.95
C ARG A 73 8.14 -16.61 -6.24
N THR A 74 9.10 -16.86 -5.34
CA THR A 74 9.68 -15.83 -4.46
C THR A 74 10.33 -14.67 -5.22
N ASP A 75 11.05 -14.94 -6.31
CA ASP A 75 11.71 -13.88 -7.06
C ASP A 75 10.71 -12.98 -7.80
N GLU A 76 9.58 -13.56 -8.26
CA GLU A 76 8.47 -12.79 -8.82
C GLU A 76 7.80 -11.92 -7.75
N ALA A 77 7.68 -12.41 -6.53
CA ALA A 77 7.17 -11.63 -5.41
C ALA A 77 8.05 -10.43 -5.06
N VAL A 78 9.38 -10.57 -5.12
CA VAL A 78 10.33 -9.45 -4.96
C VAL A 78 10.11 -8.39 -6.05
N VAL A 79 9.92 -8.80 -7.31
CA VAL A 79 9.61 -7.87 -8.40
C VAL A 79 8.33 -7.08 -8.10
N TYR A 80 7.29 -7.75 -7.61
CA TYR A 80 6.05 -7.09 -7.22
C TYR A 80 6.22 -6.16 -6.01
N LEU A 81 7.02 -6.53 -5.01
CA LEU A 81 7.33 -5.65 -3.88
C LEU A 81 7.92 -4.32 -4.37
N HIS A 82 8.91 -4.36 -5.25
CA HIS A 82 9.52 -3.14 -5.79
C HIS A 82 8.58 -2.34 -6.70
N ARG A 83 7.69 -3.00 -7.43
CA ARG A 83 6.63 -2.30 -8.18
C ARG A 83 5.63 -1.62 -7.24
N ALA A 84 5.33 -2.20 -6.09
CA ALA A 84 4.49 -1.56 -5.08
C ALA A 84 5.19 -0.30 -4.51
N GLY A 85 6.49 -0.40 -4.20
CA GLY A 85 7.31 0.72 -3.70
C GLY A 85 7.56 1.83 -4.72
N ALA A 86 7.46 1.53 -6.02
CA ALA A 86 7.62 2.50 -7.10
C ALA A 86 6.43 3.48 -7.27
N THR A 87 5.38 3.36 -6.46
CA THR A 87 4.26 4.29 -6.42
C THR A 87 4.71 5.72 -6.10
N PRO A 88 4.09 6.77 -6.69
CA PRO A 88 4.33 8.15 -6.27
C PRO A 88 3.72 8.48 -4.90
N GLY A 89 2.98 7.53 -4.31
CA GLY A 89 2.23 7.74 -3.07
C GLY A 89 0.78 8.16 -3.30
N SER A 90 0.08 8.38 -2.20
CA SER A 90 -1.32 8.84 -2.18
C SER A 90 -1.61 9.48 -0.83
N PRO A 91 -2.67 10.30 -0.65
CA PRO A 91 -3.02 10.84 0.67
C PRO A 91 -3.13 9.75 1.75
N GLN A 92 -3.62 8.57 1.38
CA GLN A 92 -3.75 7.42 2.26
C GLN A 92 -2.37 6.81 2.59
N LEU A 93 -1.53 6.50 1.58
CA LEU A 93 -0.19 5.93 1.79
C LEU A 93 0.74 6.88 2.54
N ASN A 94 0.63 8.19 2.28
CA ASN A 94 1.45 9.20 2.94
C ASN A 94 1.09 9.35 4.44
N SER A 95 -0.13 8.95 4.83
CA SER A 95 -0.62 9.04 6.20
C SER A 95 -0.40 7.76 6.99
N PHE A 96 -0.85 6.63 6.44
CA PHE A 96 -0.85 5.32 7.13
C PHE A 96 0.34 4.45 6.75
N GLY A 97 1.15 4.88 5.78
CA GLY A 97 2.32 4.15 5.32
C GLY A 97 2.02 3.07 4.30
N PRO A 98 3.06 2.36 3.83
CA PRO A 98 2.86 1.16 3.04
C PRO A 98 2.16 0.07 3.85
N ASN A 99 1.44 -0.80 3.15
CA ASN A 99 1.16 -2.12 3.71
C ASN A 99 2.47 -2.95 3.73
N MET A 100 2.72 -3.66 4.83
CA MET A 100 3.94 -4.42 5.08
C MET A 100 3.75 -5.94 4.97
N LEU A 101 2.56 -6.43 4.61
CA LEU A 101 2.27 -7.87 4.56
C LEU A 101 3.20 -8.61 3.59
N LEU A 102 3.33 -8.14 2.34
CA LEU A 102 4.26 -8.75 1.38
C LEU A 102 5.72 -8.67 1.84
N ALA A 103 6.11 -7.56 2.46
CA ALA A 103 7.46 -7.39 2.98
C ALA A 103 7.76 -8.40 4.11
N LYS A 104 6.80 -8.59 5.03
CA LYS A 104 6.90 -9.59 6.10
C LYS A 104 7.11 -11.00 5.54
N GLU A 105 6.24 -11.43 4.62
CA GLU A 105 6.34 -12.79 4.05
C GLU A 105 7.65 -12.97 3.25
N LEU A 106 8.18 -11.90 2.64
CA LEU A 106 9.49 -11.92 1.99
C LEU A 106 10.66 -12.00 2.98
N ILE A 107 10.57 -11.35 4.15
CA ILE A 107 11.56 -11.51 5.23
C ILE A 107 11.60 -12.97 5.70
N GLU A 108 10.44 -13.58 5.92
CA GLU A 108 10.33 -14.99 6.32
C GLU A 108 10.85 -15.95 5.25
N ALA A 109 10.77 -15.55 3.97
CA ALA A 109 11.40 -16.25 2.85
C ALA A 109 12.90 -15.91 2.64
N GLY A 110 13.52 -15.19 3.58
CA GLY A 110 14.95 -14.83 3.55
C GLY A 110 15.32 -13.76 2.52
N ARG A 111 14.38 -12.92 2.09
CA ARG A 111 14.61 -11.83 1.11
C ARG A 111 14.76 -10.46 1.79
N VAL A 112 15.57 -10.39 2.84
CA VAL A 112 15.73 -9.20 3.69
C VAL A 112 16.28 -8.00 2.89
N GLU A 113 17.27 -8.22 2.03
CA GLU A 113 17.90 -7.16 1.23
C GLU A 113 16.90 -6.51 0.26
N SER A 114 15.99 -7.30 -0.30
CA SER A 114 14.92 -6.80 -1.16
C SER A 114 13.94 -5.93 -0.37
N VAL A 115 13.66 -6.29 0.88
CA VAL A 115 12.78 -5.51 1.76
C VAL A 115 13.44 -4.20 2.21
N LEU A 116 14.75 -4.20 2.49
CA LEU A 116 15.51 -2.98 2.76
C LEU A 116 15.42 -2.00 1.59
N ALA A 117 15.61 -2.48 0.36
CA ALA A 117 15.49 -1.64 -0.84
C ALA A 117 14.05 -1.13 -1.06
N TYR A 118 13.03 -1.90 -0.70
CA TYR A 118 11.65 -1.46 -0.71
C TYR A 118 11.35 -0.37 0.33
N LEU A 119 11.89 -0.47 1.55
CA LEU A 119 11.76 0.55 2.58
C LEU A 119 12.34 1.90 2.12
N GLU A 120 13.47 1.86 1.40
CA GLU A 120 14.05 3.07 0.80
C GLU A 120 13.14 3.67 -0.28
N GLN A 121 12.50 2.84 -1.11
CA GLN A 121 11.50 3.33 -2.07
C GLN A 121 10.32 4.02 -1.36
N CYS A 122 9.90 3.51 -0.21
CA CYS A 122 8.78 4.07 0.56
C CYS A 122 9.07 5.47 1.12
N ARG A 123 10.34 5.84 1.36
CA ARG A 123 10.72 7.20 1.78
C ARG A 123 10.26 8.29 0.82
N LYS A 124 10.03 7.96 -0.46
CA LYS A 124 9.55 8.91 -1.47
C LYS A 124 8.19 9.48 -1.11
N PHE A 125 7.31 8.69 -0.48
CA PHE A 125 5.94 9.09 -0.18
C PHE A 125 5.61 9.10 1.32
N TRP A 126 6.30 8.29 2.14
CA TRP A 126 6.08 8.22 3.58
C TRP A 126 7.15 9.04 4.32
N ARG A 127 6.83 10.32 4.57
CA ARG A 127 7.76 11.36 5.03
C ARG A 127 7.40 11.91 6.41
N GLY A 128 8.24 12.81 6.94
CA GLY A 128 8.03 13.49 8.22
C GLY A 128 8.39 12.58 9.40
N PRO A 129 7.63 12.60 10.50
CA PRO A 129 7.88 11.74 11.67
C PRO A 129 7.97 10.25 11.33
N MET A 130 7.36 9.83 10.23
CA MET A 130 7.36 8.44 9.76
C MET A 130 8.70 7.96 9.18
N VAL A 131 9.63 8.88 8.85
CA VAL A 131 10.98 8.51 8.40
C VAL A 131 11.76 7.82 9.52
N GLU A 132 11.50 8.17 10.77
CA GLU A 132 12.10 7.51 11.93
C GLU A 132 11.68 6.04 12.01
N LYS A 133 10.42 5.72 11.71
CA LYS A 133 9.93 4.33 11.67
C LYS A 133 10.59 3.51 10.56
N ILE A 134 10.84 4.12 9.39
CA ILE A 134 11.61 3.46 8.32
C ILE A 134 13.05 3.18 8.79
N ALA A 135 13.69 4.14 9.47
CA ALA A 135 15.04 3.96 10.00
C ALA A 135 15.10 2.88 11.09
N GLU A 136 14.11 2.86 11.99
CA GLU A 136 13.94 1.81 13.00
C GLU A 136 13.82 0.42 12.36
N TRP A 137 12.91 0.26 11.39
CA TRP A 137 12.77 -1.00 10.68
C TRP A 137 14.03 -1.40 9.91
N HIS A 138 14.74 -0.45 9.32
CA HIS A 138 16.00 -0.73 8.64
C HIS A 138 17.06 -1.27 9.61
N LEU A 139 17.19 -0.69 10.80
CA LEU A 139 18.13 -1.16 11.82
C LEU A 139 17.74 -2.54 12.36
N ALA A 140 16.46 -2.75 12.67
CA ALA A 140 15.95 -4.04 13.11
C ALA A 140 16.24 -5.15 12.08
N LEU A 141 16.00 -4.91 10.79
CA LEU A 141 16.31 -5.87 9.73
C LEU A 141 17.81 -6.18 9.62
N LEU A 142 18.69 -5.17 9.76
CA LEU A 142 20.14 -5.39 9.74
C LEU A 142 20.62 -6.22 10.93
N ASN A 143 19.94 -6.12 12.07
CA ASN A 143 20.24 -6.88 13.27
C ASN A 143 19.58 -8.26 13.31
N GLY A 144 18.75 -8.61 12.32
CA GLY A 144 17.97 -9.85 12.31
C GLY A 144 16.82 -9.85 13.33
N GLU A 145 16.35 -8.67 13.73
CA GLU A 145 15.24 -8.48 14.66
C GLU A 145 13.89 -8.51 13.93
N GLU A 146 12.84 -8.94 14.64
CA GLU A 146 11.47 -8.89 14.14
C GLU A 146 10.95 -7.44 14.13
N LEU A 147 10.23 -7.06 13.07
CA LEU A 147 9.65 -5.74 12.98
C LEU A 147 8.35 -5.62 13.76
N ASP A 148 8.18 -4.52 14.50
CA ASP A 148 6.85 -4.12 14.95
C ASP A 148 6.06 -3.51 13.79
N TYR A 149 5.21 -4.35 13.19
CA TYR A 149 4.36 -3.98 12.07
C TYR A 149 3.10 -3.21 12.46
N ALA A 150 2.69 -3.19 13.74
CA ALA A 150 1.46 -2.58 14.22
C ALA A 150 0.24 -2.76 13.25
N GLY A 151 -0.36 -1.66 12.78
CA GLY A 151 -1.48 -1.69 11.83
C GLY A 151 -1.09 -1.89 10.36
N HIS A 152 0.21 -1.85 10.02
CA HIS A 152 0.71 -1.86 8.64
C HIS A 152 0.49 -3.19 7.92
N LEU A 153 0.13 -4.27 8.61
CA LEU A 153 -0.29 -5.51 7.97
C LEU A 153 -1.72 -5.43 7.40
N LYS A 154 -2.54 -4.49 7.88
CA LYS A 154 -3.98 -4.41 7.55
C LYS A 154 -4.33 -3.19 6.70
N TYR A 155 -3.62 -2.08 6.85
CA TYR A 155 -3.90 -0.86 6.11
C TYR A 155 -3.81 -1.09 4.59
N HIS A 156 -4.64 -0.42 3.82
CA HIS A 156 -4.71 -0.48 2.34
C HIS A 156 -5.12 -1.83 1.71
N LEU A 157 -5.04 -2.96 2.43
CA LEU A 157 -5.50 -4.27 1.95
C LEU A 157 -6.89 -4.66 2.43
N ASN A 158 -7.38 -4.11 3.55
CA ASN A 158 -8.69 -4.49 4.10
C ASN A 158 -9.89 -3.73 3.51
N GLY A 159 -9.75 -3.16 2.31
CA GLY A 159 -10.79 -2.31 1.72
C GLY A 159 -11.24 -1.25 2.71
N PHE A 160 -10.27 -0.55 3.33
CA PHE A 160 -10.53 0.32 4.48
C PHE A 160 -11.63 1.33 4.13
N ARG A 161 -12.78 1.13 4.75
CA ARG A 161 -14.05 1.78 4.45
C ARG A 161 -14.11 3.15 5.12
N MET A 162 -13.12 4.01 4.88
CA MET A 162 -13.23 5.40 5.32
C MET A 162 -13.77 6.27 4.17
N PRO A 163 -14.87 6.99 4.39
CA PRO A 163 -15.26 8.08 3.52
C PRO A 163 -14.07 9.02 3.32
N ILE A 164 -13.93 9.62 2.12
CA ILE A 164 -12.87 10.60 1.84
C ILE A 164 -12.86 11.72 2.91
N SER A 165 -14.03 12.08 3.48
CA SER A 165 -14.12 13.02 4.59
C SER A 165 -13.38 12.56 5.84
N GLU A 166 -13.40 11.27 6.17
CA GLU A 166 -12.71 10.72 7.33
C GLU A 166 -11.22 10.51 7.06
N VAL A 167 -10.83 10.18 5.81
CA VAL A 167 -9.42 10.22 5.39
C VAL A 167 -8.86 11.62 5.52
N VAL A 168 -9.60 12.63 5.04
CA VAL A 168 -9.21 14.05 5.12
C VAL A 168 -9.18 14.52 6.58
N LYS A 169 -10.15 14.14 7.42
CA LYS A 169 -10.12 14.45 8.87
C LYS A 169 -8.96 13.76 9.58
N ALA A 170 -8.68 12.49 9.28
CA ALA A 170 -7.54 11.78 9.84
C ALA A 170 -6.22 12.43 9.42
N PHE A 171 -6.08 12.78 8.14
CA PHE A 171 -4.96 13.56 7.61
C PHE A 171 -4.80 14.89 8.36
N TRP A 172 -5.88 15.67 8.51
CA TRP A 172 -5.86 16.94 9.25
C TRP A 172 -5.54 16.78 10.73
N LYS A 173 -6.02 15.70 11.36
CA LYS A 173 -5.72 15.40 12.76
C LYS A 173 -4.25 15.06 12.94
N ILE A 174 -3.66 14.28 12.03
CA ILE A 174 -2.24 13.90 12.03
C ILE A 174 -1.36 15.12 11.73
N THR A 175 -1.70 15.95 10.73
CA THR A 175 -0.90 17.14 10.40
C THR A 175 -0.96 18.19 11.50
N LYS A 176 -2.11 18.36 12.18
CA LYS A 176 -2.25 19.25 13.33
C LYS A 176 -1.53 18.72 14.57
N ALA A 177 -1.59 17.42 14.85
CA ALA A 177 -0.90 16.80 15.99
C ALA A 177 0.63 16.83 15.84
N ASN A 178 1.14 16.73 14.62
CA ASN A 178 2.57 16.71 14.32
C ASN A 178 3.14 18.07 13.90
N GLY A 179 2.36 19.16 14.01
CA GLY A 179 2.81 20.52 13.70
C GLY A 179 3.23 20.75 12.23
N ILE A 180 2.80 19.89 11.31
CA ILE A 180 3.27 19.87 9.91
C ILE A 180 2.69 21.07 9.11
N PHE A 181 1.63 21.70 9.61
CA PHE A 181 1.10 22.96 9.10
C PHE A 181 0.60 23.84 10.26
N SER A 182 1.24 25.00 10.45
CA SER A 182 0.70 26.16 11.18
C SER A 182 0.20 27.18 10.17
N TRP A 183 -1.01 27.71 10.32
CA TRP A 183 -1.44 28.92 9.60
C TRP A 183 -1.32 30.13 10.53
N ASN A 184 -0.80 31.22 9.97
CA ASN A 184 -1.33 32.56 10.24
C ASN A 184 -2.59 32.77 9.38
#